data_AF-A0A5C3QMD7-F1
#
_entry.id   AF-A0A5C3QMD7-F1
#
_cell.length_a   1.000
_cell.length_b   1.000
_cell.length_c   1.000
_cell.angle_alpha   90.00
_cell.angle_beta   90.00
_cell.angle_gamma   90.00
#
_symmetry.space_group_name_H-M   'P 1'
#
loop_
_entity.id
_entity.type
_entity.pdbx_description
1 polymer ?
#
loop_
_entity_poly.entity_id
_entity_poly.type
_entity_poly.pdbx_seq_one_letter_code
_entity_poly.pdbx_strand_id
1 'polypeptide(L)'
;MAGLVGSGKSQVSRTFYHDHVHRWVDRSLRFYLNATTREVLEISLKSIAQAKKLEDSVDAAVTFLCGITEKFFVFIDELNYDDLDLHPYLPRTKWAHILIATQLRSAKQRYHVSPDGFISIGPLLPDDALSLLLATAGVSWSTGGVKPRTCAVMLSLSSRLVQSRSKRTSLYGNIWLHFGRPPSGWPNGEATGCFDQPHSMDVA
;
A
#
# COMPACT_ATOMS: atom_id res chain seq x y z
N MET A 1 9.93 3.46 4.67
CA MET A 1 9.53 2.98 6.01
C MET A 1 10.08 1.57 6.22
N ALA A 2 10.88 1.36 7.26
CA ALA A 2 11.48 0.05 7.57
C ALA A 2 11.02 -0.49 8.92
N GLY A 3 11.03 -1.80 9.12
CA GLY A 3 10.64 -2.43 10.39
C GLY A 3 10.44 -3.94 10.26
N LEU A 4 10.38 -4.66 11.39
CA LEU A 4 10.24 -6.12 11.40
C LEU A 4 8.89 -6.62 10.81
N VAL A 5 8.81 -7.91 10.45
CA VAL A 5 7.53 -8.54 10.07
C VAL A 5 6.50 -8.30 11.16
N GLY A 6 5.30 -7.86 10.77
CA GLY A 6 4.20 -7.66 11.71
C GLY A 6 4.33 -6.42 12.59
N SER A 7 5.31 -5.54 12.36
CA SER A 7 5.43 -4.26 13.09
C SER A 7 4.35 -3.23 12.73
N GLY A 8 3.40 -3.57 11.84
CA GLY A 8 2.30 -2.69 11.46
C GLY A 8 2.58 -1.72 10.32
N LYS A 9 3.71 -1.83 9.60
CA LYS A 9 4.07 -0.95 8.46
C LYS A 9 2.92 -0.75 7.47
N SER A 10 2.34 -1.83 6.96
CA SER A 10 1.23 -1.76 6.00
C SER A 10 -0.01 -1.09 6.61
N GLN A 11 -0.27 -1.26 7.91
CA GLN A 11 -1.39 -0.61 8.58
C GLN A 11 -1.13 0.89 8.74
N VAL A 12 0.05 1.29 9.20
CA VAL A 12 0.44 2.71 9.31
C VAL A 12 0.41 3.38 7.93
N SER A 13 0.92 2.72 6.89
CA SER A 13 0.85 3.22 5.51
C SER A 13 -0.59 3.38 5.02
N ARG A 14 -1.48 2.44 5.32
CA ARG A 14 -2.91 2.54 4.98
C ARG A 14 -3.60 3.69 5.73
N THR A 15 -3.30 3.87 7.01
CA THR A 15 -3.83 5.00 7.80
C THR A 15 -3.31 6.33 7.26
N PHE A 16 -2.00 6.44 7.01
CA PHE A 16 -1.41 7.62 6.38
C PHE A 16 -2.06 7.94 5.03
N TYR A 17 -2.26 6.91 4.20
CA TYR A 17 -2.94 7.01 2.93
C TYR A 17 -4.38 7.50 3.08
N HIS A 18 -5.14 6.89 3.99
CA HIS A 18 -6.52 7.25 4.25
C HIS A 18 -6.65 8.64 4.84
N ASP A 19 -5.74 9.10 5.68
CA ASP A 19 -5.91 10.36 6.41
C ASP A 19 -5.29 11.55 5.69
N HIS A 20 -4.24 11.33 4.88
CA HIS A 20 -3.46 12.42 4.29
C HIS A 20 -3.50 12.40 2.76
N VAL A 21 -3.13 11.27 2.13
CA VAL A 21 -2.98 11.20 0.67
C VAL A 21 -4.29 11.50 -0.05
N HIS A 22 -5.43 11.06 0.51
CA HIS A 22 -6.72 11.28 -0.13
C HIS A 22 -7.12 12.75 -0.32
N ARG A 23 -6.53 13.68 0.44
CA ARG A 23 -6.88 15.11 0.41
C ARG A 23 -6.23 15.85 -0.75
N TRP A 24 -5.18 15.30 -1.37
CA TRP A 24 -4.37 16.02 -2.35
C TRP A 24 -3.96 15.19 -3.57
N VAL A 25 -4.38 13.92 -3.66
CA VAL A 25 -4.23 13.07 -4.85
C VAL A 25 -5.58 12.47 -5.19
N ASP A 26 -6.00 12.53 -6.45
CA ASP A 26 -7.23 11.88 -6.88
C ASP A 26 -7.16 10.35 -6.79
N ARG A 27 -8.31 9.70 -6.59
CA ARG A 27 -8.36 8.23 -6.40
C ARG A 27 -7.78 7.47 -7.59
N SER A 28 -7.92 8.00 -8.81
CA SER A 28 -7.42 7.41 -10.06
C SER A 28 -5.89 7.51 -10.23
N LEU A 29 -5.21 8.27 -9.37
CA LEU A 29 -3.78 8.56 -9.38
C LEU A 29 -3.06 8.00 -8.15
N ARG A 30 -3.63 6.94 -7.58
CA ARG A 30 -3.10 6.22 -6.43
C ARG A 30 -2.84 4.79 -6.84
N PHE A 31 -1.59 4.37 -6.74
CA PHE A 31 -1.13 3.08 -7.21
C PHE A 31 -0.59 2.24 -6.05
N TYR A 32 -1.00 0.98 -6.00
CA TYR A 32 -0.53 0.01 -5.03
C TYR A 32 0.29 -1.05 -5.77
N LEU A 33 1.52 -1.25 -5.33
CA LEU A 33 2.43 -2.25 -5.87
C LEU A 33 2.80 -3.22 -4.76
N ASN A 34 2.57 -4.51 -4.99
CA ASN A 34 3.11 -5.54 -4.14
C ASN A 34 4.52 -5.90 -4.64
N ALA A 35 5.52 -5.82 -3.78
CA ALA A 35 6.89 -6.19 -4.09
C ALA A 35 7.40 -7.31 -3.17
N THR A 36 6.60 -8.33 -2.88
CA THR A 36 7.06 -9.54 -2.17
C THR A 36 8.17 -10.26 -2.94
N THR A 37 8.10 -10.30 -4.27
CA THR A 37 9.15 -10.78 -5.19
C THR A 37 9.21 -9.88 -6.44
N ARG A 38 10.28 -10.00 -7.24
CA ARG A 38 10.43 -9.26 -8.51
C ARG A 38 9.26 -9.53 -9.45
N GLU A 39 8.89 -10.79 -9.58
CA GLU A 39 7.81 -11.25 -10.45
C GLU A 39 6.46 -10.66 -10.01
N VAL A 40 6.21 -10.60 -8.69
CA VAL A 40 4.99 -10.01 -8.13
C VAL A 40 4.94 -8.50 -8.36
N LEU A 41 6.09 -7.81 -8.27
CA LEU A 41 6.20 -6.39 -8.62
C LEU A 41 5.90 -6.15 -10.10
N GLU A 42 6.47 -6.98 -10.98
CA GLU A 42 6.23 -6.89 -12.42
C GLU A 42 4.77 -7.14 -12.79
N ILE A 43 4.12 -8.14 -12.16
CA ILE A 43 2.69 -8.39 -12.30
C ILE A 43 1.88 -7.19 -11.82
N SER A 44 2.26 -6.59 -10.68
CA SER A 44 1.59 -5.40 -10.15
C SER A 44 1.68 -4.21 -11.12
N LEU A 45 2.85 -3.97 -11.72
CA LEU A 45 3.03 -2.91 -12.72
C LEU A 45 2.25 -3.19 -14.01
N LYS A 46 2.34 -4.41 -14.53
CA LYS A 46 1.56 -4.86 -15.69
C LYS A 46 0.05 -4.65 -15.49
N SER A 47 -0.46 -4.91 -14.29
CA SER A 47 -1.87 -4.65 -13.97
C SER A 47 -2.27 -3.17 -14.12
N ILE A 48 -1.35 -2.23 -13.87
CA ILE A 48 -1.57 -0.79 -14.10
C ILE A 48 -1.67 -0.54 -15.61
N ALA A 49 -0.75 -1.08 -16.41
CA ALA A 49 -0.77 -0.92 -17.87
C ALA A 49 -2.08 -1.47 -18.46
N GLN A 50 -2.47 -2.68 -18.06
CA GLN A 50 -3.73 -3.30 -18.47
C GLN A 50 -4.96 -2.45 -18.08
N ALA A 51 -5.01 -1.92 -16.85
CA ALA A 51 -6.09 -1.05 -16.40
C ALA A 51 -6.17 0.28 -17.20
N LYS A 52 -5.06 0.71 -17.79
CA LYS A 52 -4.97 1.86 -18.68
C LYS A 52 -5.10 1.50 -20.17
N LYS A 53 -5.40 0.23 -20.48
CA LYS A 53 -5.54 -0.30 -21.84
C LYS A 53 -4.28 -0.12 -22.68
N LEU A 54 -3.12 -0.28 -22.04
CA LEU A 54 -1.80 -0.24 -22.67
C LEU A 54 -1.29 -1.67 -22.90
N GLU A 55 -0.11 -1.77 -23.51
CA GLU A 55 0.61 -3.04 -23.66
C GLU A 55 0.87 -3.70 -22.28
N ASP A 56 0.78 -5.03 -22.21
CA ASP A 56 0.99 -5.81 -21.00
C ASP A 56 2.49 -5.93 -20.62
N SER A 57 3.13 -4.79 -20.39
CA SER A 57 4.55 -4.70 -20.09
C SER A 57 4.83 -3.76 -18.91
N VAL A 58 5.95 -4.02 -18.24
CA VAL A 58 6.45 -3.16 -17.15
C VAL A 58 6.82 -1.78 -17.69
N ASP A 59 7.44 -1.73 -18.87
CA ASP A 59 7.86 -0.50 -19.52
C ASP A 59 6.67 0.40 -19.88
N ALA A 60 5.58 -0.17 -20.39
CA ALA A 60 4.35 0.56 -20.67
C ALA A 60 3.75 1.16 -19.38
N ALA A 61 3.76 0.42 -18.28
CA ALA A 61 3.29 0.92 -16.98
C ALA A 61 4.15 2.09 -16.47
N VAL A 62 5.48 1.95 -16.51
CA VAL A 62 6.41 2.99 -16.05
C VAL A 62 6.33 4.22 -16.95
N THR A 63 6.26 4.04 -18.26
CA THR A 63 6.07 5.13 -19.25
C THR A 63 4.77 5.87 -18.99
N PHE A 64 3.67 5.16 -18.74
CA PHE A 64 2.41 5.76 -18.33
C PHE A 64 2.56 6.62 -17.07
N LEU A 65 3.19 6.08 -16.01
CA LEU A 65 3.41 6.82 -14.76
C LEU A 65 4.31 8.06 -14.96
N CYS A 66 5.31 7.98 -15.84
CA CYS A 66 6.15 9.13 -16.23
C CYS A 66 5.35 10.22 -16.95
N GLY A 67 4.32 9.85 -17.70
CA GLY A 67 3.46 10.78 -18.44
C GLY A 67 2.44 11.54 -17.59
N ILE A 68 2.27 11.17 -16.31
CA ILE A 68 1.36 11.89 -15.40
C ILE A 68 1.95 13.27 -15.07
N THR A 69 1.18 14.33 -15.37
CA THR A 69 1.60 15.73 -15.24
C THR A 69 1.15 16.41 -13.95
N GLU A 70 0.56 15.65 -13.03
CA GLU A 70 0.05 16.11 -11.74
C GLU A 70 0.47 15.17 -10.61
N LYS A 71 0.32 15.60 -9.36
CA LYS A 71 0.77 14.81 -8.19
C LYS A 71 0.04 13.47 -8.12
N PHE A 72 0.82 12.40 -8.03
CA PHE A 72 0.29 11.05 -7.85
C PHE A 72 1.08 10.29 -6.77
N PHE A 73 0.48 9.21 -6.27
CA PHE A 73 1.05 8.46 -5.15
C PHE A 73 1.25 6.99 -5.51
N VAL A 74 2.44 6.46 -5.19
CA VAL A 74 2.77 5.04 -5.37
C VAL A 74 3.14 4.45 -4.01
N PHE A 75 2.39 3.45 -3.57
CA PHE A 75 2.74 2.65 -2.40
C PHE A 75 3.32 1.32 -2.82
N ILE A 76 4.56 1.04 -2.41
CA ILE A 76 5.24 -0.24 -2.62
C ILE A 76 5.31 -0.97 -1.29
N ASP A 77 4.56 -2.06 -1.16
CA ASP A 77 4.56 -2.88 0.06
C ASP A 77 5.49 -4.09 -0.08
N GLU A 78 5.99 -4.57 1.07
CA GLU A 78 6.76 -5.80 1.21
C GLU A 78 8.08 -5.92 0.43
N LEU A 79 8.73 -4.81 0.09
CA LEU A 79 10.01 -4.86 -0.62
C LEU A 79 11.15 -5.36 0.28
N ASN A 80 11.42 -6.67 0.29
CA ASN A 80 12.24 -7.32 1.32
C ASN A 80 13.50 -8.06 0.81
N TYR A 81 13.91 -7.84 -0.44
CA TYR A 81 15.08 -8.50 -1.02
C TYR A 81 16.12 -7.49 -1.51
N ASP A 82 17.36 -7.84 -1.22
CA ASP A 82 18.52 -6.95 -1.14
C ASP A 82 19.21 -6.74 -2.49
N ASP A 83 18.77 -7.42 -3.55
CA ASP A 83 19.42 -7.48 -4.86
C ASP A 83 18.65 -6.74 -5.96
N LEU A 84 17.41 -6.29 -5.69
CA LEU A 84 16.62 -5.58 -6.68
C LEU A 84 17.11 -4.13 -6.83
N ASP A 85 17.43 -3.76 -8.06
CA ASP A 85 17.46 -2.37 -8.47
C ASP A 85 16.03 -1.91 -8.76
N LEU A 86 15.54 -0.92 -7.98
CA LEU A 86 14.22 -0.35 -8.18
C LEU A 86 14.18 0.67 -9.33
N HIS A 87 15.32 1.20 -9.75
CA HIS A 87 15.38 2.30 -10.69
C HIS A 87 14.63 2.03 -12.02
N PRO A 88 14.59 0.80 -12.57
CA PRO A 88 13.79 0.48 -13.76
C PRO A 88 12.27 0.45 -13.51
N TYR A 89 11.84 0.31 -12.26
CA TYR A 89 10.45 0.11 -11.87
C TYR A 89 9.78 1.39 -11.36
N LEU A 90 10.55 2.46 -11.15
CA LEU A 90 10.05 3.74 -10.62
C LEU A 90 9.92 4.79 -11.73
N PRO A 91 8.86 5.61 -11.71
CA PRO A 91 8.71 6.69 -12.67
C PRO A 91 9.74 7.78 -12.43
N ARG A 92 10.40 8.24 -13.50
CA ARG A 92 11.38 9.33 -13.47
C ARG A 92 10.68 10.68 -13.62
N THR A 93 9.92 11.06 -12.61
CA THR A 93 9.10 12.29 -12.62
C THR A 93 9.10 12.97 -11.25
N LYS A 94 9.00 14.30 -11.24
CA LYS A 94 8.90 15.10 -10.01
C LYS A 94 7.51 15.03 -9.35
N TRP A 95 6.52 14.48 -10.07
CA TRP A 95 5.13 14.41 -9.61
C TRP A 95 4.83 13.17 -8.77
N ALA A 96 5.72 12.18 -8.78
CA ALA A 96 5.56 10.94 -8.05
C ALA A 96 5.92 11.09 -6.57
N HIS A 97 4.98 10.77 -5.70
CA HIS A 97 5.22 10.59 -4.27
C HIS A 97 5.23 9.10 -3.95
N ILE A 98 6.40 8.57 -3.58
CA ILE A 98 6.60 7.11 -3.44
C ILE A 98 6.84 6.77 -1.98
N LEU A 99 6.00 5.87 -1.45
CA LEU A 99 6.16 5.30 -0.12
C LEU A 99 6.53 3.82 -0.24
N ILE A 100 7.68 3.45 0.31
CA ILE A 100 8.16 2.06 0.32
C ILE A 100 8.07 1.52 1.75
N ALA A 101 7.39 0.38 1.93
CA ALA A 101 7.39 -0.39 3.16
C ALA A 101 8.28 -1.63 3.01
N THR A 102 9.26 -1.78 3.90
CA THR A 102 10.31 -2.79 3.76
C THR A 102 10.75 -3.32 5.13
N GLN A 103 11.35 -4.51 5.14
CA GLN A 103 12.04 -5.09 6.29
C GLN A 103 13.56 -4.88 6.24
N LEU A 104 14.08 -4.35 5.12
CA LEU A 104 15.50 -4.13 4.92
C LEU A 104 15.99 -3.02 5.85
N ARG A 105 16.90 -3.37 6.77
CA ARG A 105 17.53 -2.40 7.66
C ARG A 105 18.44 -1.43 6.89
N SER A 106 18.97 -1.88 5.75
CA SER A 106 19.80 -1.12 4.82
C SER A 106 19.01 -0.20 3.88
N ALA A 107 17.68 -0.14 4.00
CA ALA A 107 16.83 0.63 3.10
C ALA A 107 17.17 2.13 3.06
N LYS A 108 17.61 2.72 4.18
CA LYS A 108 17.99 4.13 4.24
C LYS A 108 19.18 4.44 3.33
N GLN A 109 20.20 3.57 3.31
CA GLN A 109 21.36 3.74 2.43
C GLN A 109 21.03 3.43 0.97
N ARG A 110 20.11 2.49 0.72
CA ARG A 110 19.85 1.97 -0.63
C ARG A 110 18.92 2.83 -1.49
N TYR A 111 17.87 3.39 -0.90
CA TYR A 111 16.80 4.03 -1.69
C TYR A 111 16.91 5.55 -1.77
N HIS A 112 18.10 6.11 -1.56
CA HIS A 112 18.39 7.56 -1.62
C HIS A 112 17.25 8.41 -1.02
N VAL A 113 16.90 8.09 0.22
CA VAL A 113 15.76 8.71 0.89
C VAL A 113 16.12 10.15 1.28
N SER A 114 15.18 11.08 1.13
CA SER A 114 15.30 12.43 1.70
C SER A 114 15.69 12.35 3.19
N PRO A 115 16.45 13.31 3.75
CA PRO A 115 16.89 13.28 5.15
C PRO A 115 15.79 12.91 6.15
N ASP A 116 14.56 13.39 5.92
CA ASP A 116 13.38 13.14 6.76
C ASP A 116 12.40 12.09 6.18
N GLY A 117 12.69 11.51 5.02
CA GLY A 117 11.82 10.55 4.33
C GLY A 117 11.89 9.12 4.89
N PHE A 118 12.79 8.86 5.85
CA PHE A 118 12.99 7.53 6.41
C PHE A 118 12.40 7.40 7.81
N ILE A 119 11.39 6.54 7.91
CA ILE A 119 10.74 6.19 9.19
C ILE A 119 11.08 4.74 9.53
N SER A 120 11.62 4.53 10.73
CA SER A 120 11.80 3.19 11.31
C SER A 120 10.65 2.91 12.27
N ILE A 121 9.93 1.81 12.02
CA ILE A 121 8.87 1.33 12.91
C ILE A 121 9.46 0.29 13.84
N GLY A 122 9.61 0.70 15.10
CA GLY A 122 10.01 -0.15 16.21
C GLY A 122 8.87 -0.99 16.78
N PRO A 123 9.16 -1.81 17.80
CA PRO A 123 8.12 -2.49 18.57
C PRO A 123 7.22 -1.47 19.29
N LEU A 124 5.96 -1.85 19.52
CA LEU A 124 5.04 -1.09 20.37
C LEU A 124 5.59 -1.04 21.80
N LEU A 125 5.34 0.09 22.49
CA LEU A 125 5.59 0.18 23.91
C LEU A 125 4.69 -0.81 24.66
N PRO A 126 5.10 -1.34 25.84
CA PRO A 126 4.31 -2.33 26.58
C PRO A 126 2.87 -1.88 26.86
N ASP A 127 2.68 -0.61 27.21
CA ASP A 127 1.35 -0.06 27.52
C ASP A 127 0.48 0.08 26.26
N ASP A 128 1.06 0.47 25.13
CA ASP A 128 0.37 0.53 23.84
C ASP A 128 0.00 -0.88 23.36
N ALA A 129 0.91 -1.84 23.52
CA ALA A 129 0.69 -3.24 23.16
C ALA A 129 -0.44 -3.85 24.01
N LEU A 130 -0.49 -3.53 25.30
CA LEU A 130 -1.54 -3.95 26.22
C LEU A 130 -2.87 -3.31 25.86
N SER A 131 -2.88 -2.00 25.60
CA SER A 131 -4.06 -1.26 25.16
C SER A 131 -4.62 -1.82 23.85
N LEU A 132 -3.75 -2.11 22.87
CA LEU A 132 -4.12 -2.72 21.61
C LEU A 132 -4.71 -4.12 21.80
N LEU A 133 -4.11 -4.93 22.70
CA LEU A 133 -4.59 -6.28 22.99
C LEU A 133 -6.00 -6.23 23.61
N LEU A 134 -6.22 -5.36 24.58
CA LEU A 134 -7.51 -5.20 25.26
C LEU A 134 -8.59 -4.71 24.31
N ALA A 135 -8.27 -3.69 23.51
CA ALA A 135 -9.15 -3.19 22.46
C ALA A 135 -9.53 -4.30 21.48
N THR A 136 -8.55 -5.14 21.08
CA THR A 136 -8.78 -6.27 20.19
C THR A 136 -9.62 -7.37 20.84
N ALA A 137 -9.47 -7.58 22.15
CA ALA A 137 -10.24 -8.55 22.93
C ALA A 137 -11.65 -8.05 23.28
N GLY A 138 -11.97 -6.78 23.01
CA GLY A 138 -13.24 -6.17 23.42
C GLY A 138 -13.37 -6.01 24.93
N VAL A 139 -12.24 -5.98 25.66
CA VAL A 139 -12.20 -5.88 27.12
C VAL A 139 -11.83 -4.45 27.51
N SER A 140 -12.66 -3.79 28.31
CA SER A 140 -12.32 -2.51 28.93
C SER A 140 -11.42 -2.74 30.14
N TRP A 141 -10.44 -1.86 30.35
CA TRP A 141 -9.57 -1.89 31.53
C TRP A 141 -10.40 -1.67 32.81
N SER A 142 -10.75 -2.75 33.51
CA SER A 142 -11.18 -2.66 34.90
C SER A 142 -9.92 -2.61 35.76
N THR A 143 -9.83 -1.59 36.61
CA THR A 143 -8.76 -1.35 37.57
C THR A 143 -8.59 -2.54 38.51
N GLY A 144 -7.82 -3.56 38.09
CA GLY A 144 -7.76 -4.85 38.77
C GLY A 144 -6.65 -5.78 38.27
N GLY A 145 -5.40 -5.34 38.38
CA GLY A 145 -4.24 -6.21 38.60
C GLY A 145 -3.85 -7.22 37.51
N VAL A 146 -3.20 -6.76 36.44
CA VAL A 146 -2.35 -7.65 35.61
C VAL A 146 -0.90 -7.46 36.04
N LYS A 147 -0.26 -8.52 36.56
CA LYS A 147 1.14 -8.48 37.02
C LYS A 147 2.12 -8.37 35.83
N PRO A 148 3.27 -7.68 35.97
CA PRO A 148 4.22 -7.40 34.88
C PRO A 148 4.77 -8.65 34.17
N ARG A 149 4.80 -9.81 34.84
CA ARG A 149 5.30 -11.07 34.25
C ARG A 149 4.39 -11.64 33.15
N THR A 150 3.12 -11.23 33.10
CA THR A 150 2.19 -11.64 32.03
C THR A 150 2.42 -10.82 30.75
N CYS A 151 3.01 -9.63 30.84
CA CYS A 151 3.28 -8.75 29.69
C CYS A 151 4.34 -9.33 28.73
N ALA A 152 5.37 -10.03 29.24
CA ALA A 152 6.42 -10.60 28.41
C ALA A 152 5.90 -11.76 27.53
N VAL A 153 5.03 -12.61 28.07
CA VAL A 153 4.37 -13.69 27.32
C VAL A 153 3.32 -13.11 26.36
N MET A 154 2.59 -12.07 26.77
CA MET A 154 1.59 -11.41 25.93
C MET A 154 2.19 -10.64 24.74
N LEU A 155 3.34 -9.96 24.88
CA LEU A 155 4.04 -9.30 23.75
C LEU A 155 4.43 -10.29 22.64
N SER A 156 4.74 -11.53 23.01
CA SER A 156 5.01 -12.61 22.05
C SER A 156 3.75 -13.10 21.33
N LEU A 157 2.59 -13.05 22.00
CA LEU A 157 1.30 -13.48 21.48
C LEU A 157 0.60 -12.40 20.64
N SER A 158 0.71 -11.11 20.99
CA SER A 158 0.16 -10.01 20.19
C SER A 158 0.89 -9.87 18.85
N SER A 159 2.22 -10.03 18.84
CA SER A 159 3.00 -10.13 17.59
C SER A 159 2.52 -11.30 16.71
N ARG A 160 2.18 -12.44 17.32
CA ARG A 160 1.65 -13.63 16.61
C ARG A 160 0.18 -13.49 16.18
N LEU A 161 -0.67 -12.78 16.94
CA LEU A 161 -2.07 -12.53 16.58
C LEU A 161 -2.18 -11.54 15.42
N VAL A 162 -1.34 -10.50 15.41
CA VAL A 162 -1.17 -9.59 14.27
C VAL A 162 -0.65 -10.37 13.04
N GLN A 163 0.34 -11.26 13.21
CA GLN A 163 0.82 -12.14 12.13
C GLN A 163 -0.23 -13.15 11.66
N SER A 164 -1.08 -13.69 12.55
CA SER A 164 -2.14 -14.65 12.20
C SER A 164 -3.23 -14.01 11.33
N ARG A 165 -3.57 -12.74 11.59
CA ARG A 165 -4.47 -11.97 10.72
C ARG A 165 -3.83 -11.63 9.38
N SER A 166 -2.55 -11.25 9.34
CA SER A 166 -1.80 -11.01 8.09
C SER A 166 -1.71 -12.25 7.20
N LYS A 167 -1.58 -13.45 7.80
CA LYS A 167 -1.57 -14.73 7.07
C LYS A 167 -2.96 -15.17 6.62
N ARG A 168 -4.03 -14.84 7.36
CA ARG A 168 -5.41 -15.09 6.90
C ARG A 168 -5.83 -14.22 5.71
N THR A 169 -5.27 -13.02 5.57
CA THR A 169 -5.44 -12.21 4.35
C THR A 169 -4.59 -12.68 3.17
N SER A 170 -3.67 -13.63 3.37
CA SER A 170 -2.84 -14.23 2.32
C SER A 170 -3.36 -15.59 1.82
N LEU A 171 -4.40 -16.15 2.44
CA LEU A 171 -4.99 -17.46 2.09
C LEU A 171 -6.26 -17.36 1.21
N TYR A 172 -6.66 -16.16 0.84
CA TYR A 172 -7.45 -15.88 -0.36
C TYR A 172 -6.47 -15.19 -1.32
N GLY A 173 -5.90 -15.90 -2.30
CA GLY A 173 -6.66 -16.32 -3.47
C GLY A 173 -6.62 -15.19 -4.48
N ASN A 174 -5.96 -15.44 -5.60
CA ASN A 174 -5.89 -14.62 -6.81
C ASN A 174 -7.22 -13.89 -7.10
N ILE A 175 -7.12 -12.70 -7.71
CA ILE A 175 -8.20 -11.81 -8.19
C ILE A 175 -8.60 -10.71 -7.20
N TRP A 176 -8.13 -9.48 -7.45
CA TRP A 176 -8.87 -8.25 -7.12
C TRP A 176 -8.74 -7.22 -8.24
N LEU A 177 -9.12 -7.62 -9.45
CA LEU A 177 -9.77 -6.72 -10.40
C LEU A 177 -11.27 -7.04 -10.34
N HIS A 178 -12.05 -6.03 -9.95
CA HIS A 178 -13.52 -5.95 -9.99
C HIS A 178 -14.37 -6.71 -8.93
N PHE A 179 -14.80 -5.91 -7.94
CA PHE A 179 -16.12 -5.81 -7.26
C PHE A 179 -16.23 -6.16 -5.77
N GLY A 180 -16.66 -5.13 -5.00
CA GLY A 180 -17.23 -5.21 -3.66
C GLY A 180 -17.83 -3.84 -3.30
N ARG A 181 -19.13 -3.80 -2.99
CA ARG A 181 -20.03 -2.62 -2.94
C ARG A 181 -19.48 -1.38 -2.20
N PRO A 182 -19.80 -0.15 -2.66
CA PRO A 182 -19.61 1.05 -1.85
C PRO A 182 -20.53 1.02 -0.61
N PRO A 183 -20.09 1.61 0.52
CA PRO A 183 -20.91 1.75 1.73
C PRO A 183 -22.18 2.58 1.45
N SER A 184 -23.25 2.28 2.19
CA SER A 184 -24.58 2.90 2.06
C SER A 184 -24.49 4.42 2.16
N GLY A 185 -24.84 5.11 1.07
CA GLY A 185 -24.79 6.58 0.95
C GLY A 185 -24.40 7.13 -0.42
N TRP A 186 -24.06 6.28 -1.41
CA TRP A 186 -23.81 6.72 -2.79
C TRP A 186 -25.12 6.96 -3.55
N PRO A 187 -25.32 8.10 -4.24
CA PRO A 187 -26.48 8.32 -5.10
C PRO A 187 -26.39 7.43 -6.36
N ASN A 188 -27.48 6.72 -6.66
CA ASN A 188 -27.68 6.05 -7.93
C ASN A 188 -28.08 7.10 -8.98
N GLY A 189 -27.32 7.24 -10.05
CA GLY A 189 -27.65 8.07 -11.21
C GLY A 189 -26.66 7.85 -12.33
N GLU A 190 -26.99 6.94 -13.25
CA GLU A 190 -27.26 7.26 -14.67
C GLU A 190 -26.04 7.79 -15.43
N ALA A 191 -25.31 6.88 -16.06
CA ALA A 191 -24.50 7.19 -17.23
C ALA A 191 -25.39 7.14 -18.47
N THR A 192 -26.06 8.25 -18.78
CA THR A 192 -26.35 8.62 -20.17
C THR A 192 -25.02 9.14 -20.74
N GLY A 193 -24.46 8.52 -21.77
CA GLY A 193 -24.83 8.75 -23.15
C GLY A 193 -23.67 9.47 -23.84
N CYS A 194 -22.96 8.75 -24.72
CA CYS A 194 -22.45 9.24 -26.01
C CYS A 194 -21.51 8.18 -26.62
N PHE A 195 -22.12 7.32 -27.42
CA PHE A 195 -21.47 6.73 -28.58
C PHE A 195 -22.38 7.06 -29.77
N ASP A 196 -21.89 7.86 -30.71
CA ASP A 196 -22.12 7.64 -32.13
C ASP A 196 -21.07 8.39 -32.95
N GLN A 197 -20.60 7.71 -34.00
CA GLN A 197 -19.42 7.98 -34.83
C GLN A 197 -19.73 8.96 -36.01
N PRO A 198 -19.16 8.81 -37.24
CA PRO A 198 -18.06 9.62 -37.78
C PRO A 198 -18.44 10.40 -39.07
N HIS A 199 -17.64 11.37 -39.50
CA HIS A 199 -17.57 11.81 -40.92
C HIS A 199 -16.16 12.34 -41.21
N SER A 200 -15.40 11.62 -42.03
CA SER A 200 -15.18 11.87 -43.48
C SER A 200 -14.13 12.93 -43.76
N MET A 201 -13.15 12.51 -44.57
CA MET A 201 -12.19 13.33 -45.29
C MET A 201 -12.87 14.51 -46.02
N ASP A 202 -12.13 15.62 -46.15
CA ASP A 202 -11.86 16.13 -47.49
C ASP A 202 -10.56 16.93 -47.56
N VAL A 203 -9.97 16.84 -48.74
CA VAL A 203 -8.72 17.42 -49.21
C VAL A 203 -8.99 18.78 -49.81
N ALA A 204 -8.18 19.79 -49.44
CA ALA A 204 -7.57 20.81 -50.32
C ALA A 204 -6.77 21.79 -49.45
#